data_AF-A0AAV7UI37-F1
#
_entry.id   AF-A0AAV7UI37-F1
#
_cell.length_a   1.000
_cell.length_b   1.000
_cell.length_c   1.000
_cell.angle_alpha   90.00
_cell.angle_beta   90.00
_cell.angle_gamma   90.00
#
_symmetry.space_group_name_H-M   'P 1'
#
loop_
_entity.id
_entity.type
_entity.pdbx_description
1 polymer ?
#
loop_
_entity_poly.entity_id
_entity_poly.type
_entity_poly.pdbx_seq_one_letter_code
_entity_poly.pdbx_strand_id
1 'polypeptide(L)' 'NGTWTQLWLVSEYHEQGSLFDYLNRNSITVAGMLKLCLSLVNGLVHLHMEIVGT' A
#
# COMPACT_ATOMS: atom_id res chain seq x y z
N ASN A 1 -19.33 -29.02 15.97
CA ASN A 1 -18.78 -27.72 16.42
C ASN A 1 -17.27 -27.79 16.45
N GLY A 2 -16.63 -27.65 15.29
CA GLY A 2 -15.17 -27.61 15.19
C GLY A 2 -14.66 -26.21 15.51
N THR A 3 -13.70 -26.13 16.43
CA THR A 3 -12.90 -24.92 16.70
C THR A 3 -11.78 -24.85 15.66
N TRP A 4 -11.97 -24.12 14.56
CA TRP A 4 -10.90 -23.81 13.61
C TRP A 4 -10.12 -22.59 14.08
N THR A 5 -8.79 -22.64 13.93
CA THR A 5 -7.91 -21.50 14.22
C THR A 5 -8.04 -20.47 13.11
N GLN A 6 -8.29 -19.21 13.48
CA GLN A 6 -8.31 -18.08 12.55
C GLN A 6 -7.03 -17.26 12.73
N LEU A 7 -6.42 -16.89 11.61
CA LEU A 7 -5.29 -15.95 11.58
C LEU A 7 -5.84 -14.57 11.24
N TRP A 8 -5.65 -13.62 12.15
CA TRP A 8 -6.08 -12.24 12.00
C TRP A 8 -4.86 -11.36 11.71
N LEU A 9 -4.94 -10.55 10.65
CA LEU A 9 -3.97 -9.50 10.35
C LEU A 9 -4.63 -8.16 10.63
N VAL A 10 -4.13 -7.45 11.64
CA VAL A 10 -4.55 -6.08 11.95
C VAL A 10 -3.54 -5.13 11.29
N SER A 11 -4.02 -4.22 10.45
CA SER A 11 -3.21 -3.21 9.76
C SER A 11 -3.91 -1.86 9.77
N GLU A 12 -3.20 -0.82 9.35
CA GLU A 12 -3.76 0.53 9.28
C GLU A 12 -4.90 0.62 8.26
N TYR A 13 -5.91 1.42 8.60
CA TYR A 13 -7.03 1.71 7.70
C TYR A 13 -6.71 2.93 6.83
N HIS A 14 -6.84 2.77 5.52
CA HIS A 14 -6.70 3.86 4.55
C HIS A 14 -8.08 4.26 4.01
N GLU A 15 -8.59 5.39 4.48
CA GLU A 15 -9.94 5.91 4.17
C GLU A 15 -10.21 6.16 2.67
N GLN A 16 -9.16 6.43 1.89
CA GLN A 16 -9.27 6.71 0.45
C GLN A 16 -9.32 5.45 -0.42
N GLY A 17 -9.23 4.26 0.19
CA GLY A 17 -9.21 2.98 -0.51
C GLY A 17 -7.91 2.72 -1.27
N SER A 18 -7.97 1.84 -2.26
CA SER A 18 -6.82 1.56 -3.12
C SER A 18 -6.53 2.75 -4.05
N LEU A 19 -5.34 2.77 -4.66
CA LEU A 19 -5.03 3.75 -5.70
C LEU A 19 -6.03 3.68 -6.88
N PHE A 20 -6.53 2.49 -7.20
CA PHE A 20 -7.58 2.30 -8.19
C PHE A 20 -8.89 2.99 -7.77
N ASP A 21 -9.33 2.81 -6.53
CA ASP A 21 -10.54 3.47 -6.01
C ASP A 21 -10.39 4.99 -6.03
N TYR A 22 -9.23 5.49 -5.60
CA TYR A 22 -8.94 6.92 -5.53
C TYR A 22 -8.96 7.58 -6.92
N LEU A 23 -8.31 6.98 -7.92
CA LEU A 23 -8.22 7.53 -9.27
C LEU A 23 -9.54 7.45 -10.06
N ASN A 24 -10.41 6.50 -9.74
CA ASN A 24 -11.75 6.45 -10.32
C ASN A 24 -12.67 7.58 -9.82
N ARG A 25 -12.37 8.17 -8.66
CA ARG A 25 -13.19 9.23 -8.03
C ARG A 25 -12.59 10.62 -8.19
N ASN A 26 -11.28 10.71 -8.39
CA ASN A 26 -10.54 11.96 -8.38
C ASN A 26 -9.65 12.08 -9.61
N SER A 27 -9.66 13.27 -10.22
CA SER A 27 -8.59 13.65 -11.14
C SER A 27 -7.38 14.16 -10.36
N ILE A 28 -6.18 13.85 -10.83
CA ILE A 28 -4.93 14.29 -10.21
C ILE A 28 -4.14 15.22 -11.13
N THR A 29 -3.39 16.14 -10.54
CA THR A 29 -2.44 16.97 -11.28
C THR A 29 -1.18 16.17 -11.62
N VAL A 30 -0.41 16.62 -12.61
CA VAL A 30 0.89 16.03 -12.93
C VAL A 30 1.82 16.01 -11.71
N ALA A 31 1.83 17.09 -10.92
CA ALA A 31 2.60 17.14 -9.68
C ALA A 31 2.13 16.09 -8.64
N GLY A 32 0.82 15.87 -8.54
CA GLY A 32 0.25 14.82 -7.69
C GLY A 32 0.64 13.42 -8.15
N MET A 33 0.60 13.18 -9.46
CA MET A 33 1.05 11.91 -10.06
C MET A 33 2.52 11.63 -9.75
N LEU A 34 3.40 12.62 -9.91
CA LEU A 34 4.83 12.46 -9.61
C LEU A 34 5.07 12.11 -8.13
N LYS A 35 4.31 12.70 -7.20
CA LYS A 35 4.38 12.36 -5.77
C LYS A 35 3.98 10.91 -5.51
N LEU A 36 2.89 10.44 -6.11
CA LEU A 36 2.44 9.05 -5.98
C LEU A 36 3.47 8.07 -6.57
N CYS A 37 4.00 8.36 -7.75
CA CYS A 37 5.04 7.55 -8.38
C CYS A 37 6.30 7.47 -7.49
N LEU A 38 6.75 8.61 -6.94
CA LEU A 38 7.92 8.64 -6.06
C LEU A 38 7.71 7.79 -4.81
N SER A 39 6.55 7.88 -4.15
CA SER A 39 6.27 7.05 -2.96
C SER A 39 6.22 5.56 -3.29
N LEU A 40 5.61 5.19 -4.43
CA LEU A 40 5.54 3.80 -4.88
C LEU A 40 6.93 3.23 -5.17
N VAL A 41 7.75 3.96 -5.92
CA VAL A 41 9.12 3.53 -6.24
C VAL A 41 9.95 3.37 -4.98
N ASN A 42 9.85 4.30 -4.01
CA ASN A 42 10.55 4.15 -2.73
C ASN A 42 10.13 2.90 -1.97
N GLY A 43 8.83 2.59 -1.95
CA GLY A 43 8.32 1.35 -1.35
C GLY A 43 8.86 0.10 -2.04
N LEU A 44 8.87 0.08 -3.38
CA LEU A 44 9.43 -1.03 -4.17
C LEU A 44 10.93 -1.18 -3.95
N VAL A 45 11.67 -0.08 -3.93
CA VAL A 45 13.11 -0.08 -3.65
C VAL A 45 13.37 -0.64 -2.26
N HIS A 46 12.60 -0.23 -1.24
CA HIS A 46 12.70 -0.77 0.10
C HIS A 46 12.47 -2.29 0.15
N LEU A 47 11.44 -2.79 -0.56
CA LEU A 47 11.17 -4.22 -0.66
C LEU A 47 12.25 -5.01 -1.43
N HIS A 48 12.94 -4.37 -2.36
CA HIS A 48 14.05 -4.98 -3.11
C HIS A 48 15.39 -4.92 -2.37
N MET A 49 15.52 -4.16 -1.28
CA MET A 49 16.75 -4.20 -0.47
C MET A 49 16.89 -5.57 0.17
N GLU A 50 18.13 -6.08 0.23
CA GLU A 50 18.40 -7.33 0.94
C GLU A 50 17.96 -7.21 2.40
N ILE A 51 17.23 -8.23 2.86
CA ILE A 51 16.93 -8.37 4.28
C ILE A 51 18.21 -8.83 4.96
N VAL A 52 19.00 -7.89 5.45
CA VAL A 52 20.14 -8.20 6.32
C VAL A 52 19.57 -8.56 7.68
N GLY A 53 19.46 -9.86 7.96
CA GLY A 53 19.09 -10.35 9.29
C GLY A 53 20.18 -10.01 10.31
N THR A 54 19.77 -9.50 11.48
CA THR A 54 20.58 -9.45 12.71
C THR A 54 20.53 -10.78 13.44
#